data_AF-A0A0L0NP59-F1
#
_entry.id   AF-A0A0L0NP59-F1
#
_cell.length_a   1.000
_cell.length_b   1.000
_cell.length_c   1.000
_cell.angle_alpha   90.00
_cell.angle_beta   90.00
_cell.angle_gamma   90.00
#
_symmetry.space_group_name_H-M   'P 1'
#
loop_
_entity.id
_entity.type
_entity.pdbx_description
1 polymer ?
#
loop_
_entity_poly.entity_id
_entity_poly.type
_entity_poly.pdbx_seq_one_letter_code
_entity_poly.pdbx_strand_id
1 'polypeptide(L)'
;MEELDSSIPTMEKILTILRDAEEHNDKTLLFSETNTNSIVDEETSLCRFHTALGAKLLNYQIHRLLNDLDIVGKYNGFENIKPDTCEHIFKHYTSALRESYLRKQNSVPFASLGEGFLLNPVQLNNKIRPQLNDIASQILMGYNDTKLPSKFSSNFPVIKLPNPFRGKVKHPLIFQKGLNAKGKPLNILPFLLDDEHILEDFLNKLRSSILPKLIVNLMKAQEVEGRAAFQLLITKHLGEFELCKGPLEAVNDFNLKDDEELESHLAVLKAIVAHKSNILTRLDSLRIYRSSISKVDFSSLKSSEVMKLLGRSFDRYFSACYRADAKQCDFWVKDLVQFYRHNWSSEDFFEDMFAESINNLRERLTSATLQRLQETWTPMLNYMTEDQRINSRIKS
;
A
#
# COMPACT_ATOMS: atom_id res chain seq x y z
N MET A 1 -27.94 -27.65 1.84
CA MET A 1 -28.57 -27.19 3.08
C MET A 1 -27.48 -26.43 3.79
N GLU A 2 -27.59 -25.10 3.82
CA GLU A 2 -26.55 -24.16 4.25
C GLU A 2 -26.29 -24.31 5.75
N GLU A 3 -25.03 -24.53 6.11
CA GLU A 3 -24.56 -24.29 7.47
C GLU A 3 -24.17 -22.81 7.55
N LEU A 4 -25.04 -22.01 8.17
CA LEU A 4 -24.72 -20.64 8.58
C LEU A 4 -23.60 -20.68 9.63
N ASP A 5 -22.50 -20.00 9.32
CA ASP A 5 -21.42 -19.69 10.24
C ASP A 5 -21.95 -18.82 11.41
N SER A 6 -22.25 -19.47 12.54
CA SER A 6 -22.63 -18.82 13.79
C SER A 6 -21.39 -18.29 14.53
N SER A 7 -20.93 -17.09 14.18
CA SER A 7 -20.07 -16.26 15.06
C SER A 7 -20.12 -14.76 14.76
N ILE A 8 -21.21 -14.29 14.13
CA ILE A 8 -21.49 -12.85 13.98
C ILE A 8 -22.18 -12.38 15.28
N PRO A 9 -21.70 -11.34 15.98
CA PRO A 9 -22.50 -10.68 17.00
C PRO A 9 -23.74 -10.15 16.30
N THR A 10 -24.91 -10.70 16.62
CA THR A 10 -26.17 -10.39 15.94
C THR A 10 -26.39 -8.88 15.86
N MET A 11 -26.77 -8.41 14.67
CA MET A 11 -27.00 -7.02 14.29
C MET A 11 -27.92 -6.27 15.25
N GLU A 12 -28.81 -6.97 15.96
CA GLU A 12 -29.62 -6.43 17.05
C GLU A 12 -28.78 -5.84 18.20
N LYS A 13 -27.69 -6.49 18.62
CA LYS A 13 -26.81 -5.95 19.68
C LYS A 13 -26.07 -4.69 19.23
N ILE A 14 -25.64 -4.64 17.97
CA ILE A 14 -24.96 -3.48 17.39
C ILE A 14 -25.93 -2.30 17.27
N LEU A 15 -27.17 -2.56 16.82
CA LEU A 15 -28.21 -1.54 16.73
C LEU A 15 -28.67 -1.03 18.11
N THR A 16 -28.67 -1.89 19.14
CA THR A 16 -28.99 -1.46 20.51
C THR A 16 -27.91 -0.54 21.07
N ILE A 17 -26.62 -0.86 20.84
CA ILE A 17 -25.49 -0.01 21.25
C ILE A 17 -25.49 1.34 20.52
N LEU A 18 -25.82 1.36 19.23
CA LEU A 18 -25.91 2.60 18.44
C LEU A 18 -27.07 3.48 18.90
N ARG A 19 -28.21 2.88 19.25
CA ARG A 19 -29.38 3.61 19.76
C ARG A 19 -29.17 4.17 21.17
N ASP A 20 -28.49 3.42 22.05
CA ASP A 20 -28.11 3.91 23.38
C ASP A 20 -27.05 5.05 23.30
N ALA A 21 -26.23 5.08 22.24
CA ALA A 21 -25.27 6.16 21.98
C ALA A 21 -25.95 7.44 21.44
N GLU A 22 -27.03 7.31 20.65
CA GLU A 22 -27.82 8.45 20.17
C GLU A 22 -28.66 9.08 21.31
N GLU A 23 -29.31 8.28 22.16
CA GLU A 23 -30.10 8.79 23.29
C GLU A 23 -29.24 9.49 24.37
N HIS A 24 -27.93 9.21 24.42
CA HIS A 24 -26.97 9.91 25.28
C HIS A 24 -26.41 11.21 24.67
N ASN A 25 -26.42 11.37 23.35
CA ASN A 25 -25.94 12.58 22.68
C ASN A 25 -27.00 13.69 22.66
N ASP A 26 -28.28 13.34 22.54
CA ASP A 26 -29.37 14.33 22.41
C ASP A 26 -29.69 15.11 23.69
N LYS A 27 -29.20 14.67 24.86
CA LYS A 27 -29.39 15.40 26.14
C LYS A 27 -28.33 16.46 26.43
N THR A 28 -27.27 16.58 25.62
CA THR A 28 -26.15 17.50 25.90
C THR A 28 -26.16 18.78 25.04
N LEU A 29 -27.13 18.96 24.13
CA LEU A 29 -27.16 20.06 23.15
C LEU A 29 -28.21 21.15 23.45
N LEU A 30 -28.42 21.46 24.72
CA LEU A 30 -29.09 22.69 25.13
C LEU A 30 -28.25 23.34 26.22
N PHE A 31 -27.31 24.22 25.85
CA PHE A 31 -27.15 25.55 26.46
C PHE A 31 -25.99 26.36 25.84
N SER A 32 -26.33 27.62 25.52
CA SER A 32 -25.50 28.83 25.41
C SER A 32 -24.72 29.14 24.12
N GLU A 33 -25.37 29.97 23.30
CA GLU A 33 -24.74 31.02 22.50
C GLU A 33 -23.92 31.97 23.38
N THR A 34 -22.70 32.31 22.95
CA THR A 34 -22.21 33.71 22.93
C THR A 34 -20.99 33.81 22.02
N ASN A 35 -21.14 34.61 20.97
CA ASN A 35 -20.10 35.01 20.02
C ASN A 35 -18.91 35.68 20.72
N THR A 36 -17.76 35.00 20.75
CA THR A 36 -16.40 35.59 20.88
C THR A 36 -15.25 34.55 20.74
N ASN A 37 -15.54 33.25 20.60
CA ASN A 37 -14.52 32.18 20.58
C ASN A 37 -14.00 31.72 19.21
N SER A 38 -14.54 32.20 18.08
CA SER A 38 -14.25 31.62 16.75
C SER A 38 -12.78 31.74 16.31
N ILE A 39 -12.08 32.82 16.70
CA ILE A 39 -10.68 33.05 16.28
C ILE A 39 -9.70 32.13 17.03
N VAL A 40 -9.97 31.85 18.31
CA VAL A 40 -9.11 30.97 19.14
C VAL A 40 -9.26 29.51 18.71
N ASP A 41 -10.47 29.11 18.31
CA ASP A 41 -10.75 27.76 17.81
C ASP A 41 -10.11 27.49 16.44
N GLU A 42 -10.08 28.48 15.54
CA GLU A 42 -9.43 28.38 14.22
C GLU A 42 -7.90 28.28 14.32
N GLU A 43 -7.24 29.14 15.10
CA GLU A 43 -5.78 29.08 15.30
C GLU A 43 -5.34 27.76 15.96
N THR A 44 -6.14 27.26 16.91
CA THR A 44 -5.88 25.98 17.57
C THR A 44 -6.08 24.81 16.61
N SER A 45 -7.09 24.85 15.75
CA SER A 45 -7.36 23.83 14.72
C SER A 45 -6.25 23.78 13.66
N LEU A 46 -5.82 24.94 13.16
CA LEU A 46 -4.73 25.04 12.18
C LEU A 46 -3.41 24.49 12.74
N CYS A 47 -3.11 24.81 14.00
CA CYS A 47 -1.92 24.30 14.69
C CYS A 47 -1.96 22.77 14.86
N ARG A 48 -3.13 22.19 15.17
CA ARG A 48 -3.33 20.73 15.25
C ARG A 48 -3.13 20.07 13.89
N PHE A 49 -3.71 20.63 12.83
CA PHE A 49 -3.52 20.16 11.46
C PHE A 49 -2.04 20.15 11.07
N HIS A 50 -1.33 21.27 11.24
CA HIS A 50 0.10 21.36 10.94
C HIS A 50 0.93 20.38 11.77
N THR A 51 0.58 20.17 13.04
CA THR A 51 1.25 19.20 13.92
C THR A 51 1.06 17.76 13.42
N ALA A 52 -0.17 17.37 13.07
CA ALA A 52 -0.47 16.05 12.54
C ALA A 52 0.25 15.81 11.19
N LEU A 53 0.20 16.81 10.30
CA LEU A 53 0.89 16.76 9.01
C LEU A 53 2.41 16.64 9.18
N GLY A 54 3.00 17.41 10.10
CA GLY A 54 4.42 17.35 10.40
C GLY A 54 4.87 16.01 10.99
N ALA A 55 4.05 15.38 11.83
CA ALA A 55 4.32 14.05 12.35
C ALA A 55 4.31 12.98 11.24
N LYS A 56 3.29 13.00 10.36
CA LYS A 56 3.22 12.11 9.20
C LYS A 56 4.39 12.32 8.23
N LEU A 57 4.80 13.57 8.02
CA LEU A 57 5.97 13.90 7.21
C LEU A 57 7.24 13.28 7.79
N LEU A 58 7.48 13.45 9.09
CA LEU A 58 8.67 12.89 9.73
C LEU A 58 8.71 11.36 9.59
N ASN A 59 7.59 10.68 9.85
CA ASN A 59 7.48 9.23 9.67
C ASN A 59 7.82 8.82 8.23
N TYR A 60 7.25 9.49 7.22
CA TYR A 60 7.57 9.24 5.82
C TYR A 60 9.06 9.44 5.52
N GLN A 61 9.68 10.52 6.00
CA GLN A 61 11.11 10.78 5.77
C GLN A 61 12.01 9.71 6.42
N ILE A 62 11.63 9.22 7.60
CA ILE A 62 12.33 8.13 8.28
C ILE A 62 12.22 6.84 7.46
N HIS A 63 11.01 6.45 7.04
CA HIS A 63 10.84 5.24 6.20
C HIS A 63 11.60 5.34 4.89
N ARG A 64 11.57 6.51 4.24
CA ARG A 64 12.35 6.78 3.03
C ARG A 64 13.84 6.64 3.27
N LEU A 65 14.35 7.17 4.39
CA LEU A 65 15.76 7.04 4.77
C LEU A 65 16.14 5.57 4.98
N LEU A 66 15.37 4.81 5.76
CA LEU A 66 15.62 3.40 6.01
C LEU A 66 15.68 2.58 4.70
N ASN A 67 14.77 2.89 3.76
CA ASN A 67 14.74 2.26 2.44
C ASN A 67 15.88 2.73 1.52
N ASP A 68 16.28 4.02 1.57
CA ASP A 68 17.44 4.53 0.82
C ASP A 68 18.77 3.91 1.29
N LEU A 69 18.86 3.56 2.58
CA LEU A 69 20.00 2.85 3.17
C LEU A 69 19.99 1.35 2.84
N ASP A 70 18.91 0.84 2.25
CA ASP A 70 18.72 -0.58 1.92
C ASP A 70 18.96 -1.49 3.13
N ILE A 71 18.37 -1.13 4.28
CA ILE A 71 18.58 -1.86 5.54
C ILE A 71 18.14 -3.32 5.42
N VAL A 72 17.05 -3.59 4.69
CA VAL A 72 16.57 -4.96 4.44
C VAL A 72 17.57 -5.77 3.62
N GLY A 73 18.18 -5.17 2.59
CA GLY A 73 19.14 -5.86 1.72
C GLY A 73 20.53 -6.02 2.34
N LYS A 74 20.90 -5.18 3.32
CA LYS A 74 22.27 -5.13 3.86
C LYS A 74 22.42 -5.69 5.27
N TYR A 75 21.36 -5.78 6.06
CA TYR A 75 21.43 -6.33 7.41
C TYR A 75 20.98 -7.79 7.39
N ASN A 76 21.89 -8.70 7.73
CA ASN A 76 21.65 -10.14 7.80
C ASN A 76 20.41 -10.52 8.65
N GLY A 77 20.02 -9.65 9.59
CA GLY A 77 18.81 -9.81 10.40
C GLY A 77 17.50 -9.83 9.60
N PHE A 78 17.49 -9.41 8.33
CA PHE A 78 16.29 -9.39 7.48
C PHE A 78 16.23 -10.51 6.43
N GLU A 79 17.28 -11.30 6.23
CA GLU A 79 17.32 -12.28 5.13
C GLU A 79 16.39 -13.48 5.36
N ASN A 80 16.22 -13.91 6.61
CA ASN A 80 15.52 -15.16 6.97
C ASN A 80 14.33 -14.98 7.94
N ILE A 81 13.84 -13.76 8.11
CA ILE A 81 12.72 -13.47 9.02
C ILE A 81 11.38 -13.47 8.29
N LYS A 82 10.30 -13.70 9.06
CA LYS A 82 8.93 -13.58 8.55
C LYS A 82 8.59 -12.11 8.22
N PRO A 83 7.71 -11.85 7.25
CA PRO A 83 7.33 -10.48 6.85
C PRO A 83 6.75 -9.64 8.00
N ASP A 84 5.98 -10.24 8.89
CA ASP A 84 5.43 -9.53 10.06
C ASP A 84 6.55 -9.11 11.02
N THR A 85 7.56 -9.96 11.21
CA THR A 85 8.77 -9.64 11.98
C THR A 85 9.55 -8.50 11.31
N CYS A 86 9.64 -8.48 9.99
CA CYS A 86 10.25 -7.37 9.25
C CYS A 86 9.53 -6.04 9.52
N GLU A 87 8.20 -6.05 9.52
CA GLU A 87 7.40 -4.86 9.84
C GLU A 87 7.64 -4.39 11.28
N HIS A 88 7.67 -5.29 12.26
CA HIS A 88 7.96 -4.94 13.65
C HIS A 88 9.36 -4.33 13.83
N ILE A 89 10.37 -4.89 13.16
CA ILE A 89 11.73 -4.33 13.21
C ILE A 89 11.76 -2.96 12.54
N PHE A 90 11.07 -2.76 11.42
CA PHE A 90 10.92 -1.46 10.78
C PHE A 90 10.26 -0.43 11.71
N LYS A 91 9.15 -0.80 12.36
CA LYS A 91 8.46 0.05 13.35
C LYS A 91 9.40 0.42 14.49
N HIS A 92 10.18 -0.52 15.01
CA HIS A 92 11.17 -0.26 16.07
C HIS A 92 12.23 0.76 15.64
N TYR A 93 12.85 0.61 14.46
CA TYR A 93 13.82 1.58 13.95
C TYR A 93 13.18 2.95 13.70
N THR A 94 11.96 2.98 13.17
CA THR A 94 11.23 4.23 12.96
C THR A 94 10.97 4.97 14.27
N SER A 95 10.49 4.27 15.31
CA SER A 95 10.25 4.84 16.63
C SER A 95 11.54 5.36 17.26
N ALA A 96 12.63 4.59 17.21
CA ALA A 96 13.93 5.00 17.75
C ALA A 96 14.49 6.26 17.07
N LEU A 97 14.38 6.35 15.74
CA LEU A 97 14.80 7.52 14.97
C LEU A 97 13.92 8.75 15.27
N ARG A 98 12.61 8.55 15.39
CA ARG A 98 11.64 9.60 15.73
C ARG A 98 11.90 10.16 17.12
N GLU A 99 12.07 9.31 18.13
CA GLU A 99 12.38 9.74 19.49
C GLU A 99 13.70 10.50 19.55
N SER A 100 14.72 10.02 18.85
CA SER A 100 16.02 10.67 18.79
C SER A 100 15.98 12.02 18.09
N TYR A 101 15.14 12.16 17.06
CA TYR A 101 14.87 13.45 16.44
C TYR A 101 14.25 14.43 17.43
N LEU A 102 13.25 14.00 18.21
CA LEU A 102 12.57 14.85 19.20
C LEU A 102 13.45 15.26 20.38
N ARG A 103 14.48 14.47 20.73
CA ARG A 103 15.42 14.79 21.81
C ARG A 103 16.52 15.77 21.39
N LYS A 104 16.70 16.06 20.09
CA LYS A 104 17.70 17.03 19.63
C LYS A 104 17.26 18.46 19.98
N GLN A 105 18.14 19.23 20.63
CA GLN A 105 17.87 20.64 21.00
C GLN A 105 17.47 21.53 19.81
N ASN A 106 17.97 21.24 18.61
CA ASN A 106 17.67 22.00 17.38
C ASN A 106 16.64 21.30 16.47
N SER A 107 15.82 20.39 17.02
CA SER A 107 14.77 19.72 16.26
C SER A 107 13.69 20.73 15.86
N VAL A 108 13.22 20.65 14.60
CA VAL A 108 12.12 21.50 14.13
C VAL A 108 10.80 20.94 14.70
N PRO A 109 9.97 21.76 15.36
CA PRO A 109 8.67 21.33 15.88
C PRO A 109 7.75 20.78 14.79
N PHE A 110 6.87 19.86 15.14
CA PHE A 110 5.96 19.23 14.18
C PHE A 110 5.08 20.25 13.43
N ALA A 111 4.52 21.25 14.11
CA ALA A 111 3.73 22.29 13.45
C ALA A 111 4.52 23.00 12.34
N SER A 112 5.76 23.39 12.61
CA SER A 112 6.64 24.04 11.62
C SER A 112 7.05 23.10 10.49
N LEU A 113 7.15 21.79 10.75
CA LEU A 113 7.34 20.78 9.70
C LEU A 113 6.12 20.70 8.78
N GLY A 114 4.92 20.69 9.33
CA GLY A 114 3.68 20.68 8.55
C GLY A 114 3.52 21.93 7.69
N GLU A 115 3.66 23.10 8.29
CA GLU A 115 3.59 24.39 7.59
C GLU A 115 4.66 24.48 6.47
N GLY A 116 5.91 24.13 6.79
CA GLY A 116 7.00 24.14 5.82
C GLY A 116 6.77 23.18 4.66
N PHE A 117 6.05 22.07 4.88
CA PHE A 117 5.71 21.11 3.84
C PHE A 117 4.67 21.66 2.86
N LEU A 118 3.71 22.45 3.35
CA LEU A 118 2.74 23.14 2.51
C LEU A 118 3.39 24.22 1.66
N LEU A 119 4.29 25.01 2.26
CA LEU A 119 4.92 26.15 1.60
C LEU A 119 6.00 25.73 0.60
N ASN A 120 6.95 24.89 1.02
CA ASN A 120 8.08 24.48 0.18
C ASN A 120 8.63 23.09 0.56
N PRO A 121 8.00 22.01 0.05
CA PRO A 121 8.41 20.63 0.36
C PRO A 121 9.88 20.35 0.05
N VAL A 122 10.43 20.92 -1.02
CA VAL A 122 11.81 20.66 -1.47
C VAL A 122 12.81 21.24 -0.49
N GLN A 123 12.63 22.52 -0.11
CA GLN A 123 13.51 23.17 0.84
C GLN A 123 13.45 22.51 2.22
N LEU A 124 12.24 22.13 2.66
CA LEU A 124 12.07 21.42 3.91
C LEU A 124 12.79 20.07 3.94
N ASN A 125 12.65 19.27 2.87
CA ASN A 125 13.36 18.00 2.74
C ASN A 125 14.89 18.16 2.83
N ASN A 126 15.43 19.22 2.21
CA ASN A 126 16.86 19.51 2.28
C ASN A 126 17.34 19.90 3.69
N LYS A 127 16.44 20.39 4.55
CA LYS A 127 16.74 20.70 5.96
C LYS A 127 16.63 19.46 6.86
N ILE A 128 15.59 18.65 6.69
CA ILE A 128 15.33 17.47 7.54
C ILE A 128 16.33 16.35 7.24
N ARG A 129 16.62 16.09 5.96
CA ARG A 129 17.41 14.92 5.55
C ARG A 129 18.81 14.86 6.17
N PRO A 130 19.60 15.96 6.23
CA PRO A 130 20.89 15.95 6.93
C PRO A 130 20.75 15.62 8.43
N GLN A 131 19.71 16.16 9.09
CA GLN A 131 19.47 15.90 10.51
C GLN A 131 19.15 14.42 10.77
N LEU A 132 18.29 13.82 9.93
CA LEU A 132 17.96 12.39 10.02
C LEU A 132 19.17 11.51 9.68
N ASN A 133 19.97 11.86 8.68
CA ASN A 133 21.20 11.14 8.35
C ASN A 133 22.21 11.15 9.50
N ASP A 134 22.32 12.26 10.24
CA ASP A 134 23.18 12.37 11.42
C ASP A 134 22.65 11.59 12.63
N ILE A 135 21.33 11.50 12.80
CA ILE A 135 20.75 10.64 13.83
C ILE A 135 20.96 9.16 13.46
N ALA A 136 20.70 8.81 12.20
CA ALA A 136 20.83 7.45 11.71
C ALA A 136 22.27 6.94 11.81
N SER A 137 23.28 7.80 11.60
CA SER A 137 24.69 7.41 11.77
C SER A 137 25.07 7.04 13.20
N GLN A 138 24.31 7.53 14.19
CA GLN A 138 24.54 7.26 15.61
C GLN A 138 23.79 6.02 16.09
N ILE A 139 22.63 5.71 15.48
CA ILE A 139 21.74 4.63 15.92
C ILE A 139 21.97 3.33 15.13
N LEU A 140 22.27 3.43 13.84
CA LEU A 140 22.37 2.27 12.95
C LEU A 140 23.80 1.73 12.91
N MET A 141 23.99 0.51 13.39
CA MET A 141 25.29 -0.19 13.33
C MET A 141 25.72 -0.43 11.88
N GLY A 142 26.92 -0.01 11.49
CA GLY A 142 27.39 -0.18 10.10
C GLY A 142 26.78 0.82 9.11
N TYR A 143 26.27 1.96 9.58
CA TYR A 143 25.72 3.02 8.73
C TYR A 143 26.67 3.45 7.59
N ASN A 144 27.97 3.52 7.85
CA ASN A 144 28.95 3.89 6.82
C ASN A 144 29.06 2.86 5.69
N ASP A 145 28.84 1.58 5.98
CA ASP A 145 28.83 0.49 4.98
C ASP A 145 27.53 0.52 4.16
N THR A 146 26.47 1.11 4.71
CA THR A 146 25.16 1.24 4.06
C THR A 146 25.04 2.44 3.11
N LYS A 147 25.97 3.41 3.15
CA LYS A 147 25.96 4.63 2.29
C LYS A 147 26.22 4.39 0.80
N LEU A 148 26.74 3.22 0.42
CA LEU A 148 26.96 2.90 -1.00
C LEU A 148 25.62 2.94 -1.75
N PRO A 149 25.53 3.64 -2.91
CA PRO A 149 24.29 3.77 -3.66
C PRO A 149 23.73 2.37 -3.89
N SER A 150 22.51 2.13 -3.40
CA SER A 150 21.82 0.85 -3.50
C SER A 150 21.50 0.56 -4.97
N LYS A 151 22.50 0.14 -5.73
CA LYS A 151 22.23 -0.84 -6.76
C LYS A 151 21.80 -2.05 -5.97
N PHE A 152 20.50 -2.34 -5.96
CA PHE A 152 20.01 -3.67 -5.64
C PHE A 152 20.90 -4.62 -6.43
N SER A 153 21.89 -5.21 -5.74
CA SER A 153 23.05 -5.87 -6.34
C SER A 153 22.71 -7.28 -6.79
N SER A 154 21.47 -7.67 -6.56
CA SER A 154 20.98 -8.97 -6.94
C SER A 154 20.80 -9.07 -8.46
N ASN A 155 20.98 -10.29 -8.96
CA ASN A 155 20.84 -10.67 -10.37
C ASN A 155 19.37 -10.64 -10.83
N PHE A 156 18.60 -9.62 -10.45
CA PHE A 156 17.22 -9.48 -10.91
C PHE A 156 17.23 -9.13 -12.40
N PRO A 157 16.65 -9.96 -13.28
CA PRO A 157 16.72 -9.72 -14.72
C PRO A 157 15.96 -8.45 -15.10
N VAL A 158 16.40 -7.79 -16.16
CA VAL A 158 15.74 -6.58 -16.66
C VAL A 158 14.40 -6.95 -17.28
N ILE A 159 13.32 -6.73 -16.53
CA ILE A 159 11.94 -6.96 -17.01
C ILE A 159 11.39 -5.65 -17.57
N LYS A 160 10.94 -5.67 -18.83
CA LYS A 160 10.25 -4.53 -19.44
C LYS A 160 8.81 -4.51 -18.95
N LEU A 161 8.45 -3.46 -18.22
CA LEU A 161 7.07 -3.24 -17.80
C LEU A 161 6.24 -2.71 -19.00
N PRO A 162 5.05 -3.26 -19.27
CA PRO A 162 4.18 -2.73 -20.31
C PRO A 162 3.74 -1.30 -19.97
N ASN A 163 3.65 -0.42 -20.98
CA ASN A 163 3.17 0.94 -20.78
C ASN A 163 1.66 0.92 -20.49
N PRO A 164 1.22 1.34 -19.30
CA PRO A 164 -0.16 1.14 -18.86
C PRO A 164 -1.17 2.20 -19.34
N PHE A 165 -0.74 3.32 -19.92
CA PHE A 165 -1.62 4.51 -20.11
C PHE A 165 -1.77 5.02 -21.55
N ARG A 166 -1.37 4.23 -22.55
CA ARG A 166 -1.63 4.61 -23.96
C ARG A 166 -3.14 4.58 -24.22
N GLY A 167 -3.76 5.75 -24.32
CA GLY A 167 -5.16 5.91 -24.76
C GLY A 167 -6.24 5.79 -23.68
N LYS A 168 -5.89 5.73 -22.38
CA LYS A 168 -6.91 5.75 -21.31
C LYS A 168 -7.41 7.17 -21.05
N VAL A 169 -8.71 7.31 -20.78
CA VAL A 169 -9.30 8.57 -20.30
C VAL A 169 -8.70 8.91 -18.93
N LYS A 170 -8.37 10.18 -18.70
CA LYS A 170 -7.92 10.66 -17.40
C LYS A 170 -9.05 10.47 -16.39
N HIS A 171 -8.84 9.58 -15.42
CA HIS A 171 -9.81 9.30 -14.35
C HIS A 171 -9.08 9.36 -12.99
N PRO A 172 -9.62 10.04 -11.96
CA PRO A 172 -8.98 10.17 -10.64
C PRO A 172 -8.63 8.85 -9.96
N LEU A 173 -9.47 7.82 -10.08
CA LEU A 173 -9.19 6.45 -9.61
C LEU A 173 -8.08 5.69 -10.36
N ILE A 174 -7.50 6.25 -11.42
CA ILE A 174 -6.49 5.57 -12.26
C ILE A 174 -5.19 6.37 -12.20
N PHE A 175 -4.11 5.76 -11.72
CA PHE A 175 -2.78 6.34 -11.83
C PHE A 175 -2.46 6.68 -13.28
N GLN A 176 -1.78 7.79 -13.56
CA GLN A 176 -1.43 8.17 -14.93
C GLN A 176 0.08 8.08 -15.21
N LYS A 177 0.88 7.65 -14.22
CA LYS A 177 2.34 7.53 -14.34
C LYS A 177 2.80 6.09 -14.30
N GLY A 178 3.42 5.61 -15.38
CA GLY A 178 3.93 4.25 -15.47
C GLY A 178 5.30 4.14 -14.79
N LEU A 179 5.54 3.01 -14.11
CA LEU A 179 6.86 2.70 -13.58
C LEU A 179 7.74 2.09 -14.68
N ASN A 180 9.04 2.40 -14.63
CA ASN A 180 10.05 1.80 -15.49
C ASN A 180 11.03 1.01 -14.62
N ALA A 181 11.29 -0.25 -14.97
CA ALA A 181 12.25 -1.09 -14.26
C ALA A 181 13.68 -0.96 -14.79
N LYS A 182 13.91 -0.28 -15.93
CA LYS A 182 15.26 -0.03 -16.48
C LYS A 182 16.07 0.82 -15.48
N GLY A 183 17.14 0.24 -14.94
CA GLY A 183 18.00 0.89 -13.93
C GLY A 183 17.38 0.98 -12.53
N LYS A 184 16.17 0.46 -12.33
CA LYS A 184 15.45 0.41 -11.04
C LYS A 184 14.68 -0.91 -10.93
N PRO A 185 15.37 -2.06 -10.75
CA PRO A 185 14.74 -3.38 -10.79
C PRO A 185 13.63 -3.54 -9.74
N LEU A 186 13.76 -2.89 -8.58
CA LEU A 186 12.74 -2.89 -7.51
C LEU A 186 11.40 -2.26 -7.90
N ASN A 187 11.32 -1.56 -9.05
CA ASN A 187 10.05 -1.06 -9.55
C ASN A 187 9.10 -2.16 -10.07
N ILE A 188 9.55 -3.42 -10.11
CA ILE A 188 8.68 -4.57 -10.42
C ILE A 188 7.85 -5.03 -9.22
N LEU A 189 8.33 -4.82 -8.00
CA LEU A 189 7.74 -5.33 -6.77
C LEU A 189 6.26 -4.96 -6.57
N PRO A 190 5.78 -3.76 -6.98
CA PRO A 190 4.36 -3.42 -6.87
C PRO A 190 3.42 -4.35 -7.65
N PHE A 191 3.91 -5.00 -8.71
CA PHE A 191 3.09 -5.81 -9.61
C PHE A 191 3.11 -7.31 -9.29
N LEU A 192 3.95 -7.71 -8.35
CA LEU A 192 4.07 -9.09 -7.89
C LEU A 192 3.14 -9.33 -6.70
N LEU A 193 2.57 -10.53 -6.63
CA LEU A 193 1.91 -11.05 -5.43
C LEU A 193 2.96 -11.33 -4.34
N ASP A 194 2.67 -10.90 -3.12
CA ASP A 194 3.47 -11.11 -1.92
C ASP A 194 3.24 -12.50 -1.31
N ASP A 195 3.40 -13.54 -2.13
CA ASP A 195 3.32 -14.95 -1.74
C ASP A 195 4.68 -15.63 -1.96
N GLU A 196 5.21 -16.28 -0.91
CA GLU A 196 6.55 -16.87 -0.93
C GLU A 196 6.68 -17.98 -2.00
N HIS A 197 5.65 -18.81 -2.17
CA HIS A 197 5.65 -19.91 -3.13
C HIS A 197 5.59 -19.41 -4.58
N ILE A 198 4.78 -18.38 -4.84
CA ILE A 198 4.76 -17.72 -6.17
C ILE A 198 6.12 -17.11 -6.47
N LEU A 199 6.71 -16.41 -5.51
CA LEU A 199 8.00 -15.76 -5.69
C LEU A 199 9.12 -16.78 -5.88
N GLU A 200 9.12 -17.89 -5.14
CA GLU A 200 10.05 -18.99 -5.32
C GLU A 200 9.99 -19.55 -6.75
N ASP A 201 8.81 -19.92 -7.23
CA ASP A 201 8.65 -20.45 -8.59
C ASP A 201 9.05 -19.41 -9.66
N PHE A 202 8.64 -18.15 -9.46
CA PHE A 202 8.97 -17.06 -10.36
C PHE A 202 10.48 -16.81 -10.46
N LEU A 203 11.17 -16.74 -9.32
CA LEU A 203 12.62 -16.52 -9.25
C LEU A 203 13.41 -17.71 -9.80
N ASN A 204 12.96 -18.94 -9.53
CA ASN A 204 13.55 -20.16 -10.09
C ASN A 204 13.47 -20.18 -11.62
N LYS A 205 12.30 -19.85 -12.19
CA LYS A 205 12.13 -19.76 -13.66
C LYS A 205 12.95 -18.61 -14.27
N LEU A 206 13.20 -17.55 -13.52
CA LEU A 206 14.10 -16.46 -13.91
C LEU A 206 15.58 -16.79 -13.71
N ARG A 207 15.92 -17.94 -13.10
CA ARG A 207 17.28 -18.33 -12.73
C ARG A 207 17.95 -17.30 -11.81
N SER A 208 17.16 -16.66 -10.96
CA SER A 208 17.63 -15.70 -9.97
C SER A 208 18.07 -16.42 -8.70
N SER A 209 19.17 -15.99 -8.10
CA SER A 209 19.68 -16.51 -6.82
C SER A 209 19.10 -15.78 -5.60
N ILE A 210 18.09 -14.94 -5.80
CA ILE A 210 17.52 -14.13 -4.73
C ILE A 210 16.59 -14.99 -3.87
N LEU A 211 16.72 -14.85 -2.56
CA LEU A 211 15.81 -15.50 -1.61
C LEU A 211 14.40 -14.91 -1.73
N PRO A 212 13.34 -15.72 -1.89
CA PRO A 212 11.95 -15.25 -1.95
C PRO A 212 11.58 -14.40 -0.73
N LYS A 213 11.99 -14.81 0.47
CA LYS A 213 11.76 -14.06 1.72
C LYS A 213 12.35 -12.67 1.71
N LEU A 214 13.55 -12.51 1.16
CA LEU A 214 14.17 -11.19 1.02
C LEU A 214 13.33 -10.28 0.12
N ILE A 215 12.77 -10.81 -0.97
CA ILE A 215 11.84 -10.06 -1.83
C ILE A 215 10.58 -9.65 -1.07
N VAL A 216 9.99 -10.55 -0.28
CA VAL A 216 8.80 -10.21 0.54
C VAL A 216 9.13 -9.14 1.58
N ASN A 217 10.31 -9.18 2.20
CA ASN A 217 10.74 -8.15 3.16
C ASN A 217 10.99 -6.80 2.48
N LEU A 218 11.56 -6.79 1.26
CA LEU A 218 11.69 -5.57 0.45
C LEU A 218 10.33 -5.01 0.01
N MET A 219 9.39 -5.88 -0.35
CA MET A 219 8.01 -5.52 -0.64
C MET A 219 7.34 -4.87 0.57
N LYS A 220 7.53 -5.43 1.76
CA LYS A 220 7.01 -4.88 3.02
C LYS A 220 7.62 -3.51 3.32
N ALA A 221 8.92 -3.34 3.13
CA ALA A 221 9.58 -2.06 3.32
C ALA A 221 9.08 -0.98 2.35
N GLN A 222 8.84 -1.33 1.09
CA GLN A 222 8.21 -0.43 0.11
C GLN A 222 6.75 -0.11 0.45
N GLU A 223 5.98 -1.09 0.92
CA GLU A 223 4.60 -0.93 1.38
C GLU A 223 4.53 0.10 2.52
N VAL A 224 5.36 -0.04 3.55
CA VAL A 224 5.38 0.88 4.69
C VAL A 224 5.68 2.32 4.28
N GLU A 225 6.66 2.53 3.39
CA GLU A 225 6.95 3.88 2.87
C GLU A 225 5.79 4.45 2.04
N GLY A 226 5.21 3.64 1.16
CA GLY A 226 4.14 4.08 0.28
C GLY A 226 2.86 4.41 1.04
N ARG A 227 2.54 3.61 2.05
CA ARG A 227 1.47 3.86 3.01
C ARG A 227 1.65 5.23 3.68
N ALA A 228 2.83 5.49 4.25
CA ALA A 228 3.13 6.76 4.91
C ALA A 228 3.06 7.95 3.94
N ALA A 229 3.56 7.79 2.71
CA ALA A 229 3.49 8.82 1.68
C ALA A 229 2.05 9.12 1.25
N PHE A 230 1.22 8.09 1.10
CA PHE A 230 -0.18 8.26 0.70
C PHE A 230 -0.98 8.95 1.80
N GLN A 231 -0.85 8.50 3.05
CA GLN A 231 -1.48 9.17 4.20
C GLN A 231 -1.06 10.63 4.32
N LEU A 232 0.23 10.94 4.17
CA LEU A 232 0.73 12.31 4.20
C LEU A 232 0.04 13.21 3.17
N LEU A 233 -0.11 12.74 1.93
CA LEU A 233 -0.76 13.52 0.87
C LEU A 233 -2.28 13.60 1.04
N ILE A 234 -2.93 12.53 1.48
CA ILE A 234 -4.36 12.54 1.79
C ILE A 234 -4.64 13.56 2.89
N THR A 235 -3.90 13.53 4.01
CA THR A 235 -4.04 14.50 5.10
C THR A 235 -3.80 15.92 4.60
N LYS A 236 -2.75 16.15 3.80
CA LYS A 236 -2.49 17.46 3.19
C LYS A 236 -3.70 17.99 2.43
N HIS A 237 -4.25 17.20 1.51
CA HIS A 237 -5.32 17.66 0.63
C HIS A 237 -6.68 17.70 1.33
N LEU A 238 -6.92 16.86 2.34
CA LEU A 238 -8.13 16.94 3.15
C LEU A 238 -8.16 18.22 4.00
N GLY A 239 -7.01 18.66 4.55
CA GLY A 239 -6.93 19.94 5.26
C GLY A 239 -7.21 21.17 4.39
N GLU A 240 -7.11 21.05 3.05
CA GLU A 240 -7.53 22.11 2.12
C GLU A 240 -9.06 22.16 1.92
N PHE A 241 -9.80 21.12 2.31
CA PHE A 241 -11.23 20.96 2.04
C PHE A 241 -11.98 20.63 3.33
N GLU A 242 -12.64 21.62 3.95
CA GLU A 242 -13.45 21.42 5.15
C GLU A 242 -14.49 20.28 4.98
N LEU A 243 -14.57 19.42 6.02
CA LEU A 243 -15.61 18.41 6.30
C LEU A 243 -15.97 17.49 5.12
N CYS A 244 -15.21 16.41 4.95
CA CYS A 244 -15.65 15.23 4.20
C CYS A 244 -16.42 14.28 5.13
N LYS A 245 -17.66 13.91 4.77
CA LYS A 245 -18.42 12.80 5.37
C LYS A 245 -18.08 11.48 4.67
N GLY A 246 -18.07 10.34 5.38
CA GLY A 246 -17.80 8.99 4.83
C GLY A 246 -16.42 8.40 5.22
N PRO A 247 -15.90 7.34 4.58
CA PRO A 247 -14.61 6.71 4.92
C PRO A 247 -13.40 7.65 5.09
N LEU A 248 -13.42 8.85 4.50
CA LEU A 248 -12.36 9.85 4.71
C LEU A 248 -12.59 10.79 5.93
N GLU A 249 -13.73 10.67 6.60
CA GLU A 249 -14.13 11.42 7.80
C GLU A 249 -13.20 11.14 8.98
N ALA A 250 -12.86 9.87 9.18
CA ALA A 250 -11.85 9.45 10.15
C ALA A 250 -10.53 10.20 9.92
N VAL A 251 -10.12 10.43 8.67
CA VAL A 251 -8.86 11.12 8.36
C VAL A 251 -8.88 12.63 8.73
N ASN A 252 -10.06 13.23 8.82
CA ASN A 252 -10.23 14.62 9.28
C ASN A 252 -10.19 14.74 10.80
N ASP A 253 -10.35 13.65 11.54
CA ASP A 253 -10.11 13.66 12.98
C ASP A 253 -8.60 13.67 13.25
N PHE A 254 -8.04 14.87 13.39
CA PHE A 254 -6.63 15.07 13.77
C PHE A 254 -6.28 14.46 15.15
N ASN A 255 -7.28 13.97 15.90
CA ASN A 255 -7.09 13.23 17.16
C ASN A 255 -7.02 11.71 16.98
N LEU A 256 -7.16 11.16 15.77
CA LEU A 256 -6.86 9.75 15.53
C LEU A 256 -5.41 9.49 15.93
N LYS A 257 -5.25 8.90 17.12
CA LYS A 257 -3.96 8.44 17.63
C LYS A 257 -3.53 7.14 16.96
N ASP A 258 -4.44 6.47 16.26
CA ASP A 258 -4.21 5.16 15.69
C ASP A 258 -4.11 5.20 14.16
N ASP A 259 -2.88 5.04 13.65
CA ASP A 259 -2.62 4.90 12.22
C ASP A 259 -3.26 3.61 11.65
N GLU A 260 -3.62 2.62 12.47
CA GLU A 260 -4.26 1.38 12.00
C GLU A 260 -5.74 1.57 11.65
N GLU A 261 -6.46 2.39 12.41
CA GLU A 261 -7.85 2.76 12.13
C GLU A 261 -7.95 3.59 10.83
N LEU A 262 -7.04 4.54 10.64
CA LEU A 262 -6.93 5.28 9.38
C LEU A 262 -6.68 4.35 8.19
N GLU A 263 -5.83 3.33 8.36
CA GLU A 263 -5.53 2.37 7.31
C GLU A 263 -6.72 1.48 6.93
N SER A 264 -7.55 1.07 7.89
CA SER A 264 -8.76 0.29 7.57
C SER A 264 -9.73 1.07 6.69
N HIS A 265 -9.87 2.38 6.93
CA HIS A 265 -10.72 3.26 6.14
C HIS A 265 -10.19 3.46 4.71
N LEU A 266 -8.86 3.61 4.56
CA LEU A 266 -8.23 3.78 3.26
C LEU A 266 -8.14 2.48 2.45
N ALA A 267 -8.25 1.31 3.09
CA ALA A 267 -8.06 0.00 2.45
C ALA A 267 -8.98 -0.22 1.23
N VAL A 268 -10.26 0.19 1.35
CA VAL A 268 -11.25 0.08 0.26
C VAL A 268 -10.82 0.94 -0.94
N LEU A 269 -10.49 2.21 -0.69
CA LEU A 269 -10.06 3.14 -1.74
C LEU A 269 -8.78 2.65 -2.43
N LYS A 270 -7.80 2.20 -1.65
CA LYS A 270 -6.55 1.62 -2.18
C LYS A 270 -6.84 0.40 -3.07
N ALA A 271 -7.76 -0.46 -2.65
CA ALA A 271 -8.13 -1.65 -3.41
C ALA A 271 -8.78 -1.30 -4.76
N ILE A 272 -9.73 -0.35 -4.77
CA ILE A 272 -10.37 0.17 -5.98
C ILE A 272 -9.32 0.75 -6.94
N VAL A 273 -8.45 1.63 -6.43
CA VAL A 273 -7.42 2.26 -7.26
C VAL A 273 -6.43 1.23 -7.80
N ALA A 274 -6.02 0.24 -6.99
CA ALA A 274 -5.13 -0.83 -7.43
C ALA A 274 -5.71 -1.61 -8.61
N HIS A 275 -7.00 -1.95 -8.49
CA HIS A 275 -7.74 -2.64 -9.53
C HIS A 275 -7.90 -1.78 -10.78
N LYS A 276 -8.48 -0.58 -10.68
CA LYS A 276 -8.71 0.31 -11.84
C LYS A 276 -7.40 0.72 -12.54
N SER A 277 -6.30 0.78 -11.79
CA SER A 277 -4.94 1.05 -12.32
C SER A 277 -4.24 -0.17 -12.92
N ASN A 278 -4.87 -1.35 -12.88
CA ASN A 278 -4.35 -2.62 -13.37
C ASN A 278 -2.98 -2.95 -12.75
N ILE A 279 -2.77 -2.72 -11.45
CA ILE A 279 -1.44 -2.89 -10.83
C ILE A 279 -1.03 -4.37 -10.93
N LEU A 280 -1.73 -5.27 -10.24
CA LEU A 280 -1.34 -6.68 -10.17
C LEU A 280 -1.41 -7.41 -11.53
N THR A 281 -2.21 -6.93 -12.48
CA THR A 281 -2.41 -7.57 -13.80
C THR A 281 -1.36 -7.16 -14.84
N ARG A 282 -0.53 -6.15 -14.56
CA ARG A 282 0.50 -5.68 -15.52
C ARG A 282 1.51 -6.74 -15.93
N LEU A 283 1.82 -7.67 -15.03
CA LEU A 283 2.77 -8.74 -15.32
C LEU A 283 2.11 -9.97 -15.97
N ASP A 284 0.80 -9.95 -16.28
CA ASP A 284 0.13 -11.10 -16.92
C ASP A 284 0.66 -11.40 -18.33
N SER A 285 1.17 -10.38 -19.01
CA SER A 285 1.87 -10.53 -20.29
C SER A 285 3.18 -11.33 -20.17
N LEU A 286 3.76 -11.41 -18.97
CA LEU A 286 4.96 -12.18 -18.69
C LEU A 286 4.57 -13.64 -18.38
N ARG A 287 4.71 -14.52 -19.38
CA ARG A 287 4.37 -15.96 -19.28
C ARG A 287 4.93 -16.63 -18.03
N ILE A 288 6.17 -16.30 -17.66
CA ILE A 288 6.85 -16.85 -16.47
C ILE A 288 6.08 -16.49 -15.19
N TYR A 289 5.64 -15.23 -15.05
CA TYR A 289 4.85 -14.80 -13.90
C TYR A 289 3.46 -15.45 -13.89
N ARG A 290 2.74 -15.40 -15.02
CA ARG A 290 1.40 -16.01 -15.14
C ARG A 290 1.39 -17.49 -14.77
N SER A 291 2.40 -18.24 -15.22
CA SER A 291 2.56 -19.67 -14.88
C SER A 291 2.99 -19.95 -13.44
N SER A 292 3.45 -18.94 -12.70
CA SER A 292 3.81 -19.07 -11.29
C SER A 292 2.61 -18.82 -10.38
N ILE A 293 1.75 -17.87 -10.76
CA ILE A 293 0.49 -17.58 -10.05
C ILE A 293 -0.44 -18.80 -10.05
N SER A 294 -0.53 -19.52 -11.17
CA SER A 294 -1.40 -20.69 -11.31
C SER A 294 -1.01 -21.89 -10.43
N LYS A 295 0.08 -21.78 -9.68
CA LYS A 295 0.53 -22.82 -8.75
C LYS A 295 -0.12 -22.77 -7.38
N VAL A 296 -0.70 -21.63 -7.01
CA VAL A 296 -1.31 -21.42 -5.71
C VAL A 296 -2.82 -21.40 -5.86
N ASP A 297 -3.52 -22.12 -4.98
CA ASP A 297 -4.97 -22.10 -4.95
C ASP A 297 -5.45 -20.88 -4.17
N PHE A 298 -6.12 -19.98 -4.87
CA PHE A 298 -6.70 -18.76 -4.32
C PHE A 298 -8.23 -18.80 -4.26
N SER A 299 -8.84 -19.93 -4.61
CA SER A 299 -10.30 -20.08 -4.64
C SER A 299 -10.94 -19.89 -3.26
N SER A 300 -10.17 -20.09 -2.18
CA SER A 300 -10.63 -19.94 -0.79
C SER A 300 -10.35 -18.57 -0.16
N LEU A 301 -9.78 -17.60 -0.88
CA LEU A 301 -9.43 -16.30 -0.28
C LEU A 301 -10.68 -15.51 0.14
N LYS A 302 -10.72 -15.13 1.42
CA LYS A 302 -11.74 -14.24 1.98
C LYS A 302 -11.61 -12.85 1.34
N SER A 303 -12.72 -12.10 1.27
CA SER A 303 -12.72 -10.78 0.63
C SER A 303 -11.76 -9.80 1.32
N SER A 304 -11.60 -9.95 2.64
CA SER A 304 -10.63 -9.19 3.45
C SER A 304 -9.17 -9.48 3.07
N GLU A 305 -8.84 -10.70 2.65
CA GLU A 305 -7.50 -11.08 2.21
C GLU A 305 -7.20 -10.50 0.83
N VAL A 306 -8.17 -10.57 -0.09
CA VAL A 306 -8.08 -9.95 -1.42
C VAL A 306 -7.91 -8.43 -1.31
N MET A 307 -8.68 -7.78 -0.43
CA MET A 307 -8.54 -6.35 -0.15
C MET A 307 -7.15 -6.01 0.36
N LYS A 308 -6.60 -6.80 1.30
CA LYS A 308 -5.23 -6.62 1.80
C LYS A 308 -4.21 -6.74 0.68
N LEU A 309 -4.30 -7.76 -0.18
CA LEU A 309 -3.37 -7.94 -1.31
C LEU A 309 -3.39 -6.72 -2.25
N LEU A 310 -4.58 -6.23 -2.61
CA LEU A 310 -4.73 -5.05 -3.46
C LEU A 310 -4.17 -3.79 -2.78
N GLY A 311 -4.52 -3.56 -1.51
CA GLY A 311 -4.03 -2.42 -0.73
C GLY A 311 -2.51 -2.40 -0.60
N ARG A 312 -1.88 -3.55 -0.31
CA ARG A 312 -0.42 -3.66 -0.25
C ARG A 312 0.23 -3.40 -1.61
N SER A 313 -0.37 -3.90 -2.70
CA SER A 313 0.12 -3.64 -4.06
C SER A 313 0.05 -2.15 -4.43
N PHE A 314 -1.02 -1.47 -4.00
CA PHE A 314 -1.17 -0.02 -4.12
C PHE A 314 -0.06 0.69 -3.35
N ASP A 315 0.16 0.36 -2.08
CA ASP A 315 1.15 1.04 -1.25
C ASP A 315 2.55 0.90 -1.87
N ARG A 316 2.94 -0.31 -2.28
CA ARG A 316 4.21 -0.53 -3.01
C ARG A 316 4.31 0.33 -4.28
N TYR A 317 3.23 0.37 -5.07
CA TYR A 317 3.19 1.17 -6.30
C TYR A 317 3.34 2.65 -6.01
N PHE A 318 2.61 3.15 -5.02
CA PHE A 318 2.62 4.56 -4.65
C PHE A 318 4.00 4.99 -4.14
N SER A 319 4.67 4.15 -3.35
CA SER A 319 6.06 4.38 -2.92
C SER A 319 7.00 4.61 -4.13
N ALA A 320 7.00 3.66 -5.07
CA ALA A 320 7.85 3.75 -6.26
C ALA A 320 7.47 4.95 -7.17
N CYS A 321 6.18 5.24 -7.29
CA CYS A 321 5.66 6.35 -8.08
C CYS A 321 6.03 7.71 -7.45
N TYR A 322 5.85 7.86 -6.15
CA TYR A 322 6.15 9.07 -5.40
C TYR A 322 7.66 9.39 -5.40
N ARG A 323 8.51 8.36 -5.25
CA ARG A 323 9.97 8.49 -5.44
C ARG A 323 10.36 8.96 -6.84
N ALA A 324 9.62 8.53 -7.85
CA ALA A 324 9.88 8.93 -9.24
C ALA A 324 9.33 10.32 -9.58
N ASP A 325 8.22 10.74 -8.95
CA ASP A 325 7.54 11.99 -9.23
C ASP A 325 6.56 12.40 -8.13
N ALA A 326 7.11 13.04 -7.10
CA ALA A 326 6.31 13.52 -5.98
C ALA A 326 5.26 14.55 -6.43
N LYS A 327 5.58 15.40 -7.42
CA LYS A 327 4.69 16.46 -7.91
C LYS A 327 3.47 15.88 -8.62
N GLN A 328 3.66 14.92 -9.53
CA GLN A 328 2.54 14.30 -10.23
C GLN A 328 1.66 13.50 -9.27
N CYS A 329 2.25 12.81 -8.30
CA CYS A 329 1.48 12.07 -7.29
C CYS A 329 0.68 13.01 -6.38
N ASP A 330 1.25 14.16 -5.99
CA ASP A 330 0.55 15.19 -5.21
C ASP A 330 -0.70 15.69 -5.95
N PHE A 331 -0.58 16.03 -7.24
CA PHE A 331 -1.74 16.40 -8.05
C PHE A 331 -2.76 15.27 -8.18
N TRP A 332 -2.31 14.04 -8.39
CA TRP A 332 -3.21 12.90 -8.51
C TRP A 332 -3.99 12.63 -7.21
N VAL A 333 -3.34 12.76 -6.05
CA VAL A 333 -4.04 12.61 -4.75
C VAL A 333 -5.04 13.74 -4.55
N LYS A 334 -4.71 14.98 -4.95
CA LYS A 334 -5.66 16.10 -4.92
C LYS A 334 -6.91 15.80 -5.75
N ASP A 335 -6.73 15.35 -6.99
CA ASP A 335 -7.83 14.96 -7.88
C ASP A 335 -8.65 13.80 -7.29
N LEU A 336 -7.99 12.84 -6.64
CA LEU A 336 -8.65 11.70 -5.97
C LEU A 336 -9.52 12.16 -4.79
N VAL A 337 -8.99 13.00 -3.91
CA VAL A 337 -9.72 13.56 -2.76
C VAL A 337 -10.90 14.39 -3.25
N GLN A 338 -10.69 15.22 -4.28
CA GLN A 338 -11.77 15.98 -4.89
C GLN A 338 -12.84 15.05 -5.47
N PHE A 339 -12.46 14.03 -6.24
CA PHE A 339 -13.41 13.05 -6.79
C PHE A 339 -14.22 12.37 -5.71
N TYR A 340 -13.57 11.94 -4.62
CA TYR A 340 -14.24 11.31 -3.49
C TYR A 340 -15.28 12.25 -2.87
N ARG A 341 -14.92 13.51 -2.64
CA ARG A 341 -15.84 14.54 -2.12
C ARG A 341 -17.01 14.85 -3.06
N HIS A 342 -16.90 14.64 -4.36
CA HIS A 342 -18.04 14.86 -5.26
C HIS A 342 -19.00 13.67 -5.29
N ASN A 343 -18.57 12.49 -4.81
CA ASN A 343 -19.32 11.24 -4.92
C ASN A 343 -19.58 10.56 -3.56
N TRP A 344 -19.22 11.18 -2.43
CA TRP A 344 -19.31 10.55 -1.10
C TRP A 344 -20.74 10.15 -0.72
N SER A 345 -21.75 10.88 -1.21
CA SER A 345 -23.17 10.58 -0.98
C SER A 345 -23.67 9.36 -1.76
N SER A 346 -22.84 8.79 -2.63
CA SER A 346 -23.14 7.59 -3.42
C SER A 346 -22.37 6.41 -2.85
N GLU A 347 -22.75 5.96 -1.65
CA GLU A 347 -22.12 4.80 -1.01
C GLU A 347 -22.18 3.55 -1.90
N ASP A 348 -23.35 3.27 -2.48
CA ASP A 348 -23.58 2.17 -3.45
C ASP A 348 -22.54 2.15 -4.58
N PHE A 349 -22.13 3.33 -5.08
CA PHE A 349 -21.14 3.43 -6.15
C PHE A 349 -19.76 2.94 -5.72
N PHE A 350 -19.32 3.26 -4.49
CA PHE A 350 -18.04 2.79 -3.98
C PHE A 350 -18.09 1.32 -3.58
N GLU A 351 -19.22 0.84 -3.07
CA GLU A 351 -19.44 -0.58 -2.78
C GLU A 351 -19.40 -1.44 -4.05
N ASP A 352 -20.07 -1.02 -5.12
CA ASP A 352 -20.05 -1.70 -6.41
C ASP A 352 -18.64 -1.78 -7.00
N MET A 353 -17.90 -0.65 -6.99
CA MET A 353 -16.52 -0.64 -7.45
C MET A 353 -15.59 -1.50 -6.60
N PHE A 354 -15.83 -1.56 -5.29
CA PHE A 354 -15.08 -2.42 -4.40
C PHE A 354 -15.37 -3.89 -4.69
N ALA A 355 -16.64 -4.28 -4.82
CA ALA A 355 -17.05 -5.63 -5.18
C ALA A 355 -16.47 -6.06 -6.53
N GLU A 356 -16.52 -5.19 -7.54
CA GLU A 356 -15.88 -5.39 -8.86
C GLU A 356 -14.39 -5.68 -8.70
N SER A 357 -13.69 -4.90 -7.86
CA SER A 357 -12.26 -5.05 -7.61
C SER A 357 -11.90 -6.41 -7.00
N ILE A 358 -12.70 -6.87 -6.03
CA ILE A 358 -12.52 -8.17 -5.38
C ILE A 358 -12.82 -9.32 -6.36
N ASN A 359 -13.96 -9.26 -7.05
CA ASN A 359 -14.41 -10.30 -7.96
C ASN A 359 -13.45 -10.46 -9.14
N ASN A 360 -12.98 -9.35 -9.72
CA ASN A 360 -12.05 -9.40 -10.84
C ASN A 360 -10.72 -10.07 -10.48
N LEU A 361 -10.17 -9.79 -9.28
CA LEU A 361 -8.94 -10.44 -8.86
C LEU A 361 -9.17 -11.95 -8.64
N ARG A 362 -10.29 -12.33 -7.99
CA ARG A 362 -10.65 -13.75 -7.81
C ARG A 362 -10.79 -14.48 -9.14
N GLU A 363 -11.58 -13.93 -10.07
CA GLU A 363 -11.77 -14.49 -11.40
C GLU A 363 -10.45 -14.69 -12.14
N ARG A 364 -9.55 -13.71 -12.06
CA ARG A 364 -8.20 -13.81 -12.65
C ARG A 364 -7.40 -14.96 -12.05
N LEU A 365 -7.37 -15.07 -10.72
CA LEU A 365 -6.62 -16.13 -10.04
C LEU A 365 -7.20 -17.51 -10.37
N THR A 366 -8.52 -17.66 -10.34
CA THR A 366 -9.23 -18.88 -10.75
C THR A 366 -8.94 -19.23 -12.21
N SER A 367 -8.97 -18.25 -13.12
CA SER A 367 -8.68 -18.45 -14.55
C SER A 367 -7.24 -18.92 -14.78
N ALA A 368 -6.27 -18.38 -14.03
CA ALA A 368 -4.88 -18.82 -14.11
C ALA A 368 -4.74 -20.29 -13.69
N THR A 369 -5.42 -20.71 -12.62
CA THR A 369 -5.45 -22.10 -12.16
C THR A 369 -6.11 -23.04 -13.17
N LEU A 370 -7.26 -22.64 -13.74
CA LEU A 370 -7.94 -23.40 -14.79
C LEU A 370 -7.07 -23.56 -16.05
N GLN A 371 -6.41 -22.50 -16.50
CA GLN A 371 -5.49 -22.56 -17.63
C GLN A 371 -4.36 -23.57 -17.38
N ARG A 372 -3.79 -23.61 -16.18
CA ARG A 372 -2.77 -24.62 -15.83
C ARG A 372 -3.33 -26.04 -15.87
N LEU A 373 -4.53 -26.26 -15.35
CA LEU A 373 -5.18 -27.58 -15.43
C LEU A 373 -5.35 -27.98 -16.90
N GLN A 374 -5.84 -27.10 -17.76
CA GLN A 374 -5.93 -27.37 -19.20
C GLN A 374 -4.56 -27.69 -19.82
N GLU A 375 -3.52 -26.89 -19.52
CA GLU A 375 -2.15 -27.12 -20.02
C GLU A 375 -1.55 -28.45 -19.52
N THR A 376 -1.98 -28.95 -18.37
CA THR A 376 -1.53 -30.24 -17.80
C THR A 376 -2.30 -31.42 -18.38
N TRP A 377 -3.62 -31.26 -18.59
CA TRP A 377 -4.51 -32.32 -19.07
C TRP A 377 -4.43 -32.54 -20.58
N THR A 378 -4.20 -31.48 -21.38
CA THR A 378 -4.16 -31.59 -22.85
C THR A 378 -3.04 -32.51 -23.37
N PRO A 379 -1.79 -32.42 -22.86
CA PRO A 379 -0.73 -33.37 -23.22
C PRO A 379 -1.03 -34.79 -22.75
N MET A 380 -1.67 -34.97 -21.59
CA MET A 380 -2.04 -36.27 -21.06
C MET A 380 -3.11 -36.96 -21.94
N LEU A 381 -4.10 -36.21 -22.41
CA LEU A 381 -5.09 -36.70 -23.38
C LEU A 381 -4.46 -37.09 -24.72
N ASN A 382 -3.49 -36.30 -25.19
CA ASN A 382 -2.74 -36.60 -26.41
C ASN A 382 -1.87 -37.86 -26.25
N TYR A 383 -1.24 -38.04 -25.09
CA TYR A 383 -0.48 -39.26 -24.79
C TYR A 383 -1.38 -40.51 -24.74
N MET A 384 -2.55 -40.41 -24.10
CA MET A 384 -3.51 -41.52 -24.04
C MET A 384 -4.09 -41.88 -25.41
N THR A 385 -4.30 -40.89 -26.30
CA THR A 385 -4.76 -41.15 -27.67
C THR A 385 -3.66 -41.67 -28.59
N GLU A 386 -2.40 -41.32 -28.33
CA GLU A 386 -1.23 -41.82 -29.05
C GLU A 386 -0.90 -43.27 -28.64
N ASP A 387 -0.96 -43.61 -27.35
CA ASP A 387 -0.84 -44.99 -26.85
C ASP A 387 -1.97 -45.90 -27.37
N GLN A 388 -3.19 -45.39 -27.52
CA GLN A 388 -4.28 -46.12 -28.16
C GLN A 388 -4.04 -46.36 -29.66
N ARG A 389 -3.39 -45.43 -30.37
CA ARG A 389 -2.99 -45.59 -31.78
C ARG A 389 -1.81 -46.54 -31.97
N ILE A 390 -0.88 -46.59 -31.02
CA ILE A 390 0.25 -47.53 -31.05
C ILE A 390 -0.26 -48.95 -30.78
N ASN A 391 -1.14 -49.13 -29.78
CA ASN A 391 -1.71 -50.43 -29.45
C ASN A 391 -2.66 -50.98 -30.53
N SER A 392 -3.31 -50.12 -31.34
CA SER A 392 -4.12 -50.57 -32.48
C SER A 392 -3.29 -50.98 -33.70
N ARG A 393 -2.05 -50.47 -33.84
CA ARG A 393 -1.10 -50.86 -34.91
C ARG A 393 -0.32 -52.15 -34.61
N ILE A 394 -0.17 -52.53 -33.34
CA ILE A 394 0.52 -53.77 -32.94
C ILE A 394 -0.41 -54.99 -33.06
N LYS A 395 -1.73 -54.77 -33.13
CA LYS A 395 -2.76 -55.82 -33.28
C LYS A 395 -3.23 -56.03 -34.72
N SER A 396 -2.69 -55.28 -35.69
CA SER A 396 -2.85 -55.49 -37.13
C SER A 396 -1.61 -56.14 -37.69
#